data_AF-A0A7X2MNB5-F1
#
_entry.id   AF-A0A7X2MNB5-F1
#
_cell.length_a   1.000
_cell.length_b   1.000
_cell.length_c   1.000
_cell.angle_alpha   90.00
_cell.angle_beta   90.00
_cell.angle_gamma   90.00
#
_symmetry.space_group_name_H-M   'P 1'
#
loop_
_entity.id
_entity.type
_entity.pdbx_description
1 polymer ?
#
loop_
_entity_poly.entity_id
_entity_poly.type
_entity_poly.pdbx_seq_one_letter_code
_entity_poly.pdbx_strand_id
1 'polypeptide(L)'
;QASLLAETATTTAQRGGQLVSEVVSTMDGISGSSKKIAEITNVINGIAFQTNILALNAAVEAARAGEQGRGFAVVASEVRNLAQRSANAAKEIATLIEDSVQRVGKGAELVSTTGGTMNNILKSVQDVDAIMKQIASASEEQSKGISQVGAAVTEMDSVTQQNASLVEEVSAAASALALQTEALQASVSKFRLSSNRQTAPVITNKPAAPKATVLNAPQAKPADNGDWVTF
;
A
#
# COMPACT_ATOMS: atom_id res chain seq x y z
N GLN A 1 -11.04 -1.34 10.90
CA GLN A 1 -9.93 -0.42 11.24
C GLN A 1 -9.28 0.18 9.99
N ALA A 2 -8.91 -0.63 8.98
CA ALA A 2 -8.33 -0.14 7.72
C ALA A 2 -9.19 0.89 6.97
N SER A 3 -10.51 0.69 6.89
CA SER A 3 -11.43 1.65 6.24
C SER A 3 -11.46 3.02 6.94
N LEU A 4 -11.45 3.06 8.28
CA LEU A 4 -11.37 4.32 9.05
C LEU A 4 -10.04 5.06 8.82
N LEU A 5 -8.94 4.31 8.68
CA LEU A 5 -7.63 4.88 8.39
C LEU A 5 -7.58 5.49 6.98
N ALA A 6 -8.15 4.81 5.99
CA ALA A 6 -8.28 5.31 4.62
C ALA A 6 -9.15 6.59 4.55
N GLU A 7 -10.26 6.62 5.29
CA GLU A 7 -11.13 7.81 5.39
C GLU A 7 -10.39 9.00 6.02
N THR A 8 -9.65 8.77 7.11
CA THR A 8 -8.85 9.81 7.78
C THR A 8 -7.73 10.32 6.86
N ALA A 9 -7.04 9.44 6.15
CA ALA A 9 -6.01 9.80 5.19
C ALA A 9 -6.58 10.62 4.01
N THR A 10 -7.75 10.22 3.50
CA THR A 10 -8.47 10.95 2.43
C THR A 10 -8.82 12.37 2.88
N THR A 11 -9.40 12.50 4.08
CA THR A 11 -9.77 13.81 4.66
C THR A 11 -8.54 14.69 4.86
N THR A 12 -7.44 14.11 5.35
CA THR A 12 -6.17 14.83 5.54
C THR A 12 -5.57 15.30 4.21
N ALA A 13 -5.58 14.43 3.19
CA ALA A 13 -5.10 14.78 1.85
C ALA A 13 -5.97 15.89 1.20
N GLN A 14 -7.30 15.83 1.35
CA GLN A 14 -8.21 16.88 0.87
C GLN A 14 -7.93 18.22 1.54
N ARG A 15 -7.74 18.24 2.86
CA ARG A 15 -7.38 19.45 3.61
C ARG A 15 -6.00 19.97 3.19
N GLY A 16 -5.04 19.07 2.93
CA GLY A 16 -3.75 19.40 2.37
C GLY A 16 -3.87 20.08 1.00
N GLY A 17 -4.73 19.57 0.11
CA GLY A 17 -5.01 20.17 -1.19
C GLY A 17 -5.61 21.58 -1.09
N GLN A 18 -6.54 21.79 -0.16
CA GLN A 18 -7.11 23.13 0.11
C GLN A 18 -6.05 24.12 0.58
N LEU A 19 -5.20 23.73 1.55
CA LEU A 19 -4.11 24.56 2.05
C LEU A 19 -3.11 24.92 0.95
N VAL A 20 -2.76 23.96 0.09
CA VAL A 20 -1.90 24.21 -1.08
C VAL A 20 -2.53 25.26 -2.00
N SER A 21 -3.83 25.14 -2.29
CA SER A 21 -4.56 26.13 -3.11
C SER A 21 -4.54 27.53 -2.49
N GLU A 22 -4.72 27.63 -1.18
CA GLU A 22 -4.66 28.91 -0.45
C GLU A 22 -3.26 29.53 -0.49
N VAL A 23 -2.22 28.72 -0.35
CA VAL A 23 -0.83 29.16 -0.47
C VAL A 23 -0.55 29.69 -1.89
N VAL A 24 -1.01 29.01 -2.94
CA VAL A 24 -0.87 29.51 -4.33
C VAL A 24 -1.54 30.88 -4.49
N SER A 25 -2.79 31.01 -4.03
CA SER A 25 -3.51 32.30 -4.07
C SER A 25 -2.77 33.41 -3.31
N THR A 26 -2.15 33.07 -2.18
CA THR A 26 -1.36 34.03 -1.40
C THR A 26 -0.09 34.45 -2.15
N MET A 27 0.60 33.50 -2.79
CA MET A 27 1.79 33.79 -3.60
C MET A 27 1.47 34.68 -4.81
N ASP A 28 0.32 34.44 -5.46
CA ASP A 28 -0.16 35.33 -6.54
C ASP A 28 -0.45 36.74 -6.03
N GLY A 29 -1.04 36.87 -4.84
CA GLY A 29 -1.27 38.15 -4.17
C GLY A 29 0.04 38.89 -3.82
N ILE A 30 1.06 38.17 -3.34
CA ILE A 30 2.39 38.72 -3.08
C ILE A 30 3.03 39.19 -4.40
N SER A 31 2.99 38.37 -5.45
CA SER A 31 3.53 38.71 -6.78
C SER A 31 2.87 39.98 -7.34
N GLY A 32 1.54 40.08 -7.24
CA GLY A 32 0.79 41.28 -7.64
C GLY A 32 1.18 42.52 -6.83
N SER A 33 1.38 42.36 -5.51
CA SER A 33 1.82 43.46 -4.63
C SER A 33 3.24 43.91 -4.94
N SER A 34 4.16 42.98 -5.20
CA SER A 34 5.54 43.28 -5.61
C SER A 34 5.60 44.04 -6.93
N LYS A 35 4.76 43.68 -7.92
CA LYS A 35 4.65 44.44 -9.18
C LYS A 35 4.23 45.88 -8.96
N LYS A 36 3.23 46.11 -8.10
CA LYS A 36 2.82 47.48 -7.73
C LYS A 36 3.94 48.26 -7.06
N ILE A 37 4.73 47.62 -6.19
CA ILE A 37 5.89 48.27 -5.57
C ILE A 37 6.91 48.64 -6.66
N ALA A 38 7.19 47.76 -7.62
CA ALA A 38 8.11 48.06 -8.73
C ALA A 38 7.66 49.28 -9.56
N GLU A 39 6.36 49.40 -9.85
CA GLU A 39 5.79 50.57 -10.51
C GLU A 39 6.00 51.86 -9.70
N ILE A 40 5.74 51.82 -8.39
CA ILE A 40 5.96 52.97 -7.49
C ILE A 40 7.44 53.34 -7.44
N THR A 41 8.35 52.36 -7.34
CA THR A 41 9.79 52.59 -7.33
C THR A 41 10.28 53.24 -8.63
N ASN A 42 9.69 52.86 -9.78
CA ASN A 42 9.97 53.52 -11.06
C ASN A 42 9.52 54.99 -11.07
N VAL A 43 8.35 55.31 -10.50
CA VAL A 43 7.90 56.71 -10.34
C VAL A 43 8.85 57.50 -9.45
N ILE A 44 9.31 56.92 -8.33
CA ILE A 44 10.28 57.56 -7.43
C ILE A 44 11.60 57.85 -8.15
N ASN A 45 12.11 56.90 -8.94
CA ASN A 45 13.31 57.12 -9.76
C ASN A 45 13.10 58.25 -10.78
N GLY A 46 11.92 58.32 -11.39
CA GLY A 46 11.52 59.44 -12.27
C GLY A 46 11.53 60.80 -11.55
N ILE A 47 10.98 60.88 -10.33
CA ILE A 47 10.99 62.10 -9.51
C ILE A 47 12.42 62.50 -9.15
N ALA A 48 13.27 61.53 -8.77
CA ALA A 48 14.68 61.77 -8.48
C ALA A 48 15.41 62.33 -9.70
N PHE A 49 15.16 61.78 -10.89
CA PHE A 49 15.72 62.30 -12.15
C PHE A 49 15.25 63.74 -12.43
N GLN A 50 13.95 64.02 -12.32
CA GLN A 50 13.42 65.38 -12.50
C GLN A 50 14.03 66.38 -11.51
N THR A 51 14.16 65.98 -10.24
CA THR A 51 14.79 66.80 -9.18
C THR A 51 16.26 67.09 -9.50
N ASN A 52 16.98 66.10 -10.04
CA ASN A 52 18.37 66.27 -10.48
C ASN A 52 18.49 67.28 -11.65
N ILE A 53 17.56 67.26 -12.60
CA ILE A 53 17.52 68.25 -13.70
C ILE A 53 17.17 69.65 -13.19
N LEU A 54 16.20 69.77 -12.27
CA LEU A 54 15.85 71.04 -11.63
C LEU A 54 17.03 71.65 -10.87
N ALA A 55 17.76 70.81 -10.11
CA ALA A 55 18.94 71.22 -9.37
C ALA A 55 20.08 71.68 -10.31
N LEU A 56 20.27 71.00 -11.45
CA LEU A 56 21.21 71.43 -12.47
C LEU A 56 20.86 72.82 -13.04
N ASN A 57 19.58 73.03 -13.39
CA ASN A 57 19.11 74.32 -13.89
C ASN A 57 19.31 75.44 -12.86
N ALA A 58 19.03 75.16 -11.58
CA ALA A 58 19.27 76.09 -10.49
C ALA A 58 20.76 76.43 -10.31
N ALA A 59 21.65 75.44 -10.45
CA ALA A 59 23.09 75.67 -10.39
C ALA A 59 23.59 76.56 -11.54
N VAL A 60 23.01 76.40 -12.75
CA VAL A 60 23.32 77.25 -13.91
C VAL A 60 22.84 78.69 -13.67
N GLU A 61 21.62 78.89 -13.17
CA GLU A 61 21.10 80.24 -12.91
C GLU A 61 21.85 80.92 -11.75
N ALA A 62 22.26 80.15 -10.73
CA ALA A 62 23.11 80.64 -9.66
C ALA A 62 24.49 81.09 -10.17
N ALA A 63 25.10 80.36 -11.12
CA ALA A 63 26.34 80.78 -11.77
C ALA A 63 26.14 82.06 -12.59
N ARG A 64 24.98 82.21 -13.24
CA ARG A 64 24.62 83.40 -14.02
C ARG A 64 24.44 84.66 -13.16
N ALA A 65 23.96 84.50 -11.92
CA ALA A 65 23.82 85.59 -10.95
C ALA A 65 25.14 86.02 -10.27
N GLY A 66 26.26 85.34 -10.56
CA GLY A 66 27.58 85.67 -10.02
C GLY A 66 27.65 85.56 -8.49
N GLU A 67 28.23 86.57 -7.84
CA GLU A 67 28.40 86.59 -6.38
C GLU A 67 27.08 86.51 -5.60
N GLN A 68 25.99 87.07 -6.14
CA GLN A 68 24.67 87.02 -5.51
C GLN A 68 24.04 85.62 -5.53
N GLY A 69 24.50 84.75 -6.43
CA GLY A 69 24.03 83.37 -6.57
C GLY A 69 24.76 82.35 -5.71
N ARG A 70 25.81 82.73 -4.98
CA ARG A 70 26.67 81.79 -4.24
C ARG A 70 25.91 80.90 -3.25
N GLY A 71 24.96 81.47 -2.50
CA GLY A 71 24.12 80.70 -1.57
C GLY A 71 23.21 79.70 -2.29
N PHE A 72 22.62 80.12 -3.42
CA PHE A 72 21.77 79.25 -4.24
C PHE A 72 22.57 78.12 -4.92
N ALA A 73 23.81 78.37 -5.31
CA ALA A 73 24.68 77.34 -5.91
C ALA A 73 24.96 76.18 -4.93
N VAL A 74 25.17 76.48 -3.64
CA VAL A 74 25.37 75.45 -2.60
C VAL A 74 24.12 74.61 -2.41
N VAL A 75 22.95 75.25 -2.31
CA VAL A 75 21.66 74.54 -2.18
C VAL A 75 21.40 73.67 -3.41
N ALA A 76 21.65 74.18 -4.62
CA ALA A 76 21.49 73.41 -5.85
C ALA A 76 22.39 72.17 -5.88
N SER A 77 23.65 72.28 -5.42
CA SER A 77 24.55 71.12 -5.30
C SER A 77 24.05 70.09 -4.29
N GLU A 78 23.52 70.52 -3.14
CA GLU A 78 23.00 69.61 -2.11
C GLU A 78 21.73 68.89 -2.59
N VAL A 79 20.79 69.61 -3.22
CA VAL A 79 19.58 69.03 -3.83
C VAL A 79 19.96 68.02 -4.91
N ARG A 80 20.98 68.31 -5.72
CA ARG A 80 21.49 67.39 -6.74
C ARG A 80 22.05 66.11 -6.11
N ASN A 81 22.84 66.24 -5.04
CA ASN A 81 23.39 65.09 -4.32
C ASN A 81 22.28 64.22 -3.74
N LEU A 82 21.28 64.83 -3.11
CA LEU A 82 20.12 64.14 -2.55
C LEU A 82 19.31 63.40 -3.63
N ALA A 83 19.10 64.03 -4.79
CA ALA A 83 18.43 63.41 -5.93
C ALA A 83 19.19 62.18 -6.44
N GLN A 84 20.52 62.26 -6.58
CA GLN A 84 21.35 61.13 -6.99
C GLN A 84 21.30 59.98 -5.97
N ARG A 85 21.34 60.29 -4.67
CA ARG A 85 21.20 59.30 -3.59
C ARG A 85 19.83 58.62 -3.64
N SER A 86 18.76 59.37 -3.88
CA SER A 86 17.40 58.84 -4.00
C SER A 86 17.26 57.92 -5.22
N ALA A 87 17.83 58.29 -6.36
CA ALA A 87 17.82 57.44 -7.57
C ALA A 87 18.57 56.11 -7.35
N ASN A 88 19.73 56.14 -6.68
CA ASN A 88 20.49 54.94 -6.35
C ASN A 88 19.68 54.02 -5.42
N ALA A 89 19.07 54.57 -4.36
CA ALA A 89 18.24 53.80 -3.43
C ALA A 89 17.02 53.19 -4.13
N ALA A 90 16.35 53.94 -5.02
CA ALA A 90 15.25 53.41 -5.82
C ALA A 90 15.70 52.23 -6.70
N LYS A 91 16.89 52.30 -7.31
CA LYS A 91 17.44 51.21 -8.12
C LYS A 91 17.75 49.95 -7.30
N GLU A 92 18.29 50.11 -6.09
CA GLU A 92 18.51 48.99 -5.16
C GLU A 92 17.19 48.33 -4.75
N ILE A 93 16.17 49.12 -4.41
CA ILE A 93 14.82 48.61 -4.09
C ILE A 93 14.25 47.85 -5.29
N ALA A 94 14.35 48.40 -6.50
CA ALA A 94 13.85 47.74 -7.71
C ALA A 94 14.49 46.36 -7.91
N THR A 95 15.80 46.25 -7.67
CA THR A 95 16.53 44.98 -7.78
C THR A 95 16.05 43.96 -6.75
N LEU A 96 15.83 44.37 -5.49
CA LEU A 96 15.29 43.50 -4.44
C LEU A 96 13.86 43.03 -4.71
N ILE A 97 13.04 43.89 -5.31
CA ILE A 97 11.68 43.54 -5.71
C ILE A 97 11.68 42.54 -6.87
N GLU A 98 12.58 42.72 -7.85
CA GLU A 98 12.74 41.77 -8.95
C GLU A 98 13.17 40.38 -8.46
N ASP A 99 14.15 40.31 -7.55
CA ASP A 99 14.54 39.06 -6.89
C ASP A 99 13.36 38.43 -6.12
N SER A 100 12.60 39.25 -5.39
CA SER A 100 11.41 38.79 -4.65
C SER A 100 10.35 38.19 -5.57
N VAL A 101 10.08 38.81 -6.72
CA VAL A 101 9.13 38.29 -7.73
C VAL A 101 9.62 36.96 -8.28
N GLN A 102 10.90 36.83 -8.61
CA GLN A 102 11.47 35.56 -9.09
C GLN A 102 11.36 34.45 -8.04
N ARG A 103 11.65 34.75 -6.78
CA ARG A 103 11.57 33.78 -5.67
C ARG A 103 10.14 33.34 -5.39
N VAL A 104 9.19 34.27 -5.41
CA VAL A 104 7.75 33.97 -5.27
C VAL A 104 7.27 33.11 -6.43
N GLY A 105 7.69 33.41 -7.67
CA GLY A 105 7.37 32.61 -8.85
C GLY A 105 7.86 31.16 -8.74
N LYS A 106 9.12 30.95 -8.34
CA LYS A 106 9.66 29.61 -8.06
C LYS A 106 8.92 28.91 -6.93
N GLY A 107 8.55 29.65 -5.88
CA GLY A 107 7.75 29.13 -4.77
C GLY A 107 6.37 28.64 -5.24
N ALA A 108 5.69 29.41 -6.09
CA ALA A 108 4.39 29.04 -6.64
C ALA A 108 4.47 27.76 -7.49
N GLU A 109 5.51 27.60 -8.30
CA GLU A 109 5.74 26.37 -9.10
C GLU A 109 5.95 25.13 -8.21
N LEU A 110 6.77 25.24 -7.16
CA LEU A 110 7.00 24.16 -6.20
C LEU A 110 5.73 23.77 -5.46
N VAL A 111 4.94 24.74 -5.03
CA VAL A 111 3.66 24.52 -4.34
C VAL A 111 2.64 23.87 -5.30
N SER A 112 2.57 24.32 -6.56
CA SER A 112 1.73 23.70 -7.59
C SER A 112 2.09 22.23 -7.82
N THR A 113 3.39 21.93 -7.93
CA THR A 113 3.90 20.55 -8.05
C THR A 113 3.52 19.72 -6.83
N THR A 114 3.63 20.30 -5.63
CA THR A 114 3.22 19.66 -4.37
C THR A 114 1.72 19.36 -4.36
N GLY A 115 0.88 20.26 -4.89
CA GLY A 115 -0.55 20.03 -5.08
C GLY A 115 -0.85 18.86 -6.00
N GLY A 116 -0.10 18.74 -7.10
CA GLY A 116 -0.16 17.56 -7.99
C GLY A 116 0.18 16.25 -7.24
N THR A 117 1.23 16.26 -6.41
CA THR A 117 1.60 15.11 -5.59
C THR A 117 0.51 14.75 -4.56
N MET A 118 -0.15 15.74 -3.96
CA MET A 118 -1.29 15.49 -3.05
C MET A 118 -2.47 14.82 -3.77
N ASN A 119 -2.76 15.22 -5.02
CA ASN A 119 -3.77 14.53 -5.83
C ASN A 119 -3.40 13.07 -6.12
N ASN A 120 -2.12 12.79 -6.38
CA ASN A 120 -1.63 11.43 -6.55
C ASN A 120 -1.78 10.61 -5.26
N ILE A 121 -1.47 11.19 -4.10
CA ILE A 121 -1.69 10.54 -2.80
C ILE A 121 -3.17 10.21 -2.60
N LEU A 122 -4.07 11.15 -2.89
CA LEU A 122 -5.51 10.95 -2.78
C LEU A 122 -5.97 9.75 -3.62
N LYS A 123 -5.46 9.64 -4.86
CA LYS A 123 -5.75 8.52 -5.75
C LYS A 123 -5.24 7.18 -5.19
N SER A 124 -4.00 7.15 -4.72
CA SER A 124 -3.44 5.94 -4.10
C SER A 124 -4.22 5.48 -2.87
N VAL A 125 -4.72 6.42 -2.04
CA VAL A 125 -5.54 6.08 -0.86
C VAL A 125 -6.90 5.51 -1.29
N GLN A 126 -7.51 6.04 -2.36
CA GLN A 126 -8.75 5.48 -2.92
C GLN A 126 -8.55 4.07 -3.45
N ASP A 127 -7.43 3.80 -4.12
CA ASP A 127 -7.09 2.45 -4.60
C ASP A 127 -6.93 1.47 -3.43
N VAL A 128 -6.29 1.89 -2.33
CA VAL A 128 -6.18 1.08 -1.10
C VAL A 128 -7.55 0.80 -0.48
N ASP A 129 -8.45 1.78 -0.43
CA ASP A 129 -9.83 1.57 0.07
C ASP A 129 -10.59 0.55 -0.81
N ALA A 130 -10.43 0.63 -2.13
CA ALA A 130 -11.03 -0.34 -3.05
C ALA A 130 -10.50 -1.76 -2.82
N ILE A 131 -9.18 -1.92 -2.64
CA ILE A 131 -8.56 -3.22 -2.32
C ILE A 131 -9.08 -3.75 -0.98
N MET A 132 -9.19 -2.90 0.05
CA MET A 132 -9.72 -3.32 1.36
C MET A 132 -11.17 -3.80 1.27
N LYS A 133 -12.00 -3.17 0.44
CA LYS A 133 -13.37 -3.64 0.15
C LYS A 133 -13.38 -5.00 -0.54
N GLN A 134 -12.49 -5.21 -1.50
CA GLN A 134 -12.35 -6.53 -2.15
C GLN A 134 -11.87 -7.61 -1.18
N ILE A 135 -10.90 -7.32 -0.32
CA ILE A 135 -10.42 -8.25 0.72
C ILE A 135 -11.55 -8.59 1.68
N ALA A 136 -12.34 -7.61 2.13
CA ALA A 136 -13.47 -7.85 3.02
C ALA A 136 -14.51 -8.79 2.38
N SER A 137 -14.86 -8.56 1.12
CA SER A 137 -15.76 -9.43 0.36
C SER A 137 -15.21 -10.85 0.20
N ALA A 138 -13.93 -10.98 -0.20
CA ALA A 138 -13.27 -12.28 -0.35
C ALA A 138 -13.16 -13.04 0.98
N SER A 139 -12.94 -12.31 2.07
CA SER A 139 -12.87 -12.87 3.43
C SER A 139 -14.23 -13.39 3.89
N GLU A 140 -15.33 -12.69 3.54
CA GLU A 140 -16.69 -13.16 3.83
C GLU A 140 -17.01 -14.43 3.03
N GLU A 141 -16.62 -14.48 1.76
CA GLU A 141 -16.80 -15.68 0.91
C GLU A 141 -15.95 -16.87 1.40
N GLN A 142 -14.70 -16.63 1.78
CA GLN A 142 -13.85 -17.65 2.40
C GLN A 142 -14.45 -18.16 3.71
N SER A 143 -14.99 -17.28 4.56
CA SER A 143 -15.64 -17.68 5.82
C SER A 143 -16.85 -18.60 5.57
N LYS A 144 -17.67 -18.29 4.54
CA LYS A 144 -18.76 -19.16 4.10
C LYS A 144 -18.24 -20.51 3.59
N GLY A 145 -17.18 -20.50 2.77
CA GLY A 145 -16.54 -21.72 2.26
C GLY A 145 -15.98 -22.60 3.38
N ILE A 146 -15.28 -22.02 4.35
CA ILE A 146 -14.76 -22.73 5.53
C ILE A 146 -15.89 -23.34 6.35
N SER A 147 -17.01 -22.63 6.51
CA SER A 147 -18.18 -23.16 7.23
C SER A 147 -18.77 -24.38 6.53
N GLN A 148 -18.84 -24.38 5.20
CA GLN A 148 -19.29 -25.53 4.41
C GLN A 148 -18.32 -26.71 4.50
N VAL A 149 -17.01 -26.46 4.43
CA VAL A 149 -15.99 -27.49 4.63
C VAL A 149 -16.11 -28.10 6.03
N GLY A 150 -16.30 -27.28 7.06
CA GLY A 150 -16.50 -27.75 8.43
C GLY A 150 -17.71 -28.68 8.59
N ALA A 151 -18.84 -28.34 7.92
CA ALA A 151 -20.02 -29.19 7.89
C ALA A 151 -19.74 -30.54 7.19
N ALA A 152 -19.08 -30.52 6.02
CA ALA A 152 -18.73 -31.73 5.28
C ALA A 152 -17.77 -32.65 6.06
N VAL A 153 -16.81 -32.08 6.79
CA VAL A 153 -15.88 -32.84 7.65
C VAL A 153 -16.62 -33.53 8.80
N THR A 154 -17.61 -32.84 9.39
CA THR A 154 -18.43 -33.42 10.47
C THR A 154 -19.30 -34.58 9.94
N GLU A 155 -19.84 -34.45 8.74
CA GLU A 155 -20.61 -35.52 8.09
C GLU A 155 -19.71 -36.71 7.71
N MET A 156 -18.50 -36.45 7.19
CA MET A 156 -17.50 -37.50 6.94
C MET A 156 -17.10 -38.23 8.23
N ASP A 157 -16.94 -37.50 9.35
CA ASP A 157 -16.63 -38.11 10.65
C ASP A 157 -17.79 -39.04 11.10
N SER A 158 -19.03 -38.59 10.94
CA SER A 158 -20.22 -39.42 11.27
C SER A 158 -20.28 -40.71 10.44
N VAL A 159 -20.08 -40.63 9.12
CA VAL A 159 -20.03 -41.83 8.26
C VAL A 159 -18.84 -42.72 8.61
N THR A 160 -17.70 -42.14 8.98
CA THR A 160 -16.52 -42.90 9.41
C THR A 160 -16.78 -43.67 10.70
N GLN A 161 -17.43 -43.04 11.68
CA GLN A 161 -17.87 -43.70 12.91
C GLN A 161 -18.91 -44.80 12.65
N GLN A 162 -19.86 -44.55 11.75
CA GLN A 162 -20.85 -45.55 11.35
C GLN A 162 -20.18 -46.76 10.69
N ASN A 163 -19.21 -46.53 9.81
CA ASN A 163 -18.43 -47.60 9.18
C ASN A 163 -17.64 -48.42 10.20
N ALA A 164 -17.05 -47.78 11.22
CA ALA A 164 -16.38 -48.50 12.30
C ALA A 164 -17.36 -49.42 13.06
N SER A 165 -18.55 -48.91 13.40
CA SER A 165 -19.59 -49.71 14.06
C SER A 165 -20.09 -50.87 13.19
N LEU A 166 -20.29 -50.64 11.89
CA LEU A 166 -20.65 -51.69 10.93
C LEU A 166 -19.58 -52.78 10.84
N VAL A 167 -18.30 -52.40 10.85
CA VAL A 167 -17.19 -53.37 10.84
C VAL A 167 -17.18 -54.21 12.13
N GLU A 168 -17.45 -53.60 13.29
CA GLU A 168 -17.60 -54.34 14.55
C GLU A 168 -18.77 -55.33 14.50
N GLU A 169 -19.93 -54.90 14.01
CA GLU A 169 -21.12 -55.76 13.88
C GLU A 169 -20.87 -56.92 12.90
N VAL A 170 -20.26 -56.65 11.76
CA VAL A 170 -19.88 -57.67 10.76
C VAL A 170 -18.87 -58.66 11.34
N SER A 171 -17.88 -58.19 12.10
CA SER A 171 -16.90 -59.05 12.77
C SER A 171 -17.55 -59.96 13.81
N ALA A 172 -18.52 -59.43 14.58
CA ALA A 172 -19.30 -60.21 15.54
C ALA A 172 -20.18 -61.25 14.83
N ALA A 173 -20.87 -60.88 13.75
CA ALA A 173 -21.70 -61.78 12.95
C ALA A 173 -20.85 -62.89 12.30
N ALA A 174 -19.68 -62.56 11.76
CA ALA A 174 -18.74 -63.54 11.22
C ALA A 174 -18.25 -64.52 12.29
N SER A 175 -17.97 -64.05 13.50
CA SER A 175 -17.59 -64.90 14.64
C SER A 175 -18.74 -65.84 15.07
N ALA A 176 -19.98 -65.34 15.12
CA ALA A 176 -21.15 -66.15 15.43
C ALA A 176 -21.41 -67.22 14.37
N LEU A 177 -21.32 -66.86 13.08
CA LEU A 177 -21.40 -67.80 11.96
C LEU A 177 -20.31 -68.88 12.06
N ALA A 178 -19.07 -68.52 12.37
CA ALA A 178 -17.98 -69.48 12.55
C ALA A 178 -18.29 -70.50 13.65
N LEU A 179 -18.75 -70.04 14.83
CA LEU A 179 -19.16 -70.92 15.94
C LEU A 179 -20.31 -71.86 15.54
N GLN A 180 -21.29 -71.36 14.78
CA GLN A 180 -22.43 -72.17 14.34
C GLN A 180 -22.03 -73.22 13.30
N THR A 181 -21.04 -72.89 12.46
CA THR A 181 -20.45 -73.82 11.48
C THR A 181 -19.66 -74.93 12.18
N GLU A 182 -18.87 -74.60 13.21
CA GLU A 182 -18.21 -75.60 14.06
C GLU A 182 -19.22 -76.52 14.76
N ALA A 183 -20.30 -75.96 15.32
CA ALA A 183 -21.36 -76.74 15.96
C ALA A 183 -22.06 -77.70 14.97
N LEU A 184 -22.28 -77.26 13.73
CA LEU A 184 -22.84 -78.09 12.67
C LEU A 184 -21.87 -79.21 12.27
N GLN A 185 -20.58 -78.89 12.09
CA GLN A 185 -19.54 -79.89 11.79
C GLN A 185 -19.43 -80.95 12.90
N ALA A 186 -19.47 -80.53 14.17
CA ALA A 186 -19.50 -81.41 15.33
C ALA A 186 -20.77 -82.27 15.41
N SER A 187 -21.89 -81.81 14.86
CA SER A 187 -23.13 -82.59 14.79
C SER A 187 -23.08 -83.62 13.67
N VAL A 188 -22.56 -83.26 12.49
CA VAL A 188 -22.39 -84.17 11.35
C VAL A 188 -21.36 -85.27 11.66
N SER A 189 -20.28 -84.97 12.39
CA SER A 189 -19.25 -85.95 12.75
C SER A 189 -19.75 -87.07 13.69
N LYS A 190 -20.89 -86.87 14.37
CA LYS A 190 -21.57 -87.92 15.15
C LYS A 190 -22.24 -88.97 14.26
N PHE A 191 -22.55 -88.64 13.00
CA PHE A 191 -23.08 -89.61 12.05
C PHE A 191 -21.94 -90.50 11.54
N ARG A 192 -21.93 -91.75 12.01
CA ARG A 192 -21.05 -92.80 11.48
C ARG A 192 -21.55 -93.25 10.11
N LEU A 193 -20.83 -92.89 9.05
CA LEU A 193 -20.99 -93.52 7.75
C LEU A 193 -20.51 -94.98 7.85
N SER A 194 -21.42 -95.92 7.59
CA SER A 194 -21.08 -97.33 7.43
C SER A 194 -20.28 -97.52 6.14
N SER A 195 -19.00 -97.14 6.15
CA SER A 195 -18.06 -97.63 5.13
C SER A 195 -17.84 -99.10 5.39
N ASN A 196 -18.49 -99.90 4.56
CA ASN A 196 -18.23 -101.31 4.41
C ASN A 196 -16.72 -101.55 4.26
N ARG A 197 -16.26 -102.55 4.99
CA ARG A 197 -14.88 -102.95 5.20
C ARG A 197 -14.28 -103.49 3.90
N GLN A 198 -13.11 -103.00 3.50
CA GLN A 198 -12.10 -103.85 2.84
C GLN A 198 -10.70 -103.29 3.06
N THR A 199 -9.96 -104.05 3.87
CA THR A 199 -8.52 -103.95 4.15
C THR A 199 -7.73 -104.65 3.06
N ALA A 200 -6.77 -103.96 2.42
CA ALA A 200 -5.52 -104.54 1.87
C ALA A 200 -4.48 -103.42 1.58
N PRO A 201 -3.16 -103.72 1.54
CA PRO A 201 -2.11 -102.82 2.04
C PRO A 201 -1.30 -102.01 0.99
N VAL A 202 -0.75 -100.90 1.49
CA VAL A 202 0.52 -100.18 1.20
C VAL A 202 0.97 -99.94 -0.26
N ILE A 203 1.03 -98.66 -0.64
CA ILE A 203 2.16 -98.09 -1.39
C ILE A 203 2.55 -96.75 -0.74
N THR A 204 3.76 -96.71 -0.18
CA THR A 204 4.43 -95.49 0.29
C THR A 204 4.80 -94.62 -0.90
N ASN A 205 4.25 -93.42 -1.00
CA ASN A 205 4.86 -92.35 -1.77
C ASN A 205 4.77 -91.04 -0.99
N LYS A 206 5.95 -90.56 -0.60
CA LYS A 206 6.20 -89.29 0.09
C LYS A 206 6.06 -88.14 -0.91
N PRO A 207 5.11 -87.20 -0.76
CA PRO A 207 5.12 -85.97 -1.52
C PRO A 207 5.98 -84.94 -0.77
N ALA A 208 6.89 -84.31 -1.52
CA ALA A 208 7.73 -83.22 -1.06
C ALA A 208 6.91 -82.00 -0.63
N ALA A 209 7.38 -81.30 0.40
CA ALA A 209 6.81 -80.06 0.88
C ALA A 209 6.75 -78.99 -0.23
N PRO A 210 5.65 -78.24 -0.37
CA PRO A 210 5.64 -77.07 -1.23
C PRO A 210 6.48 -75.96 -0.58
N LYS A 211 7.45 -75.45 -1.33
CA LYS A 211 8.23 -74.27 -0.97
C LYS A 211 7.28 -73.09 -0.74
N ALA A 212 7.44 -72.43 0.40
CA ALA A 212 6.85 -71.12 0.66
C ALA A 212 7.22 -70.15 -0.48
N THR A 213 6.21 -69.66 -1.18
CA THR A 213 6.34 -68.52 -2.07
C THR A 213 6.51 -67.29 -1.19
N VAL A 214 7.72 -66.75 -1.14
CA VAL A 214 7.98 -65.41 -0.62
C VAL A 214 7.25 -64.40 -1.50
N LEU A 215 6.10 -63.92 -1.03
CA LEU A 215 5.54 -62.67 -1.52
C LEU A 215 6.47 -61.55 -1.06
N ASN A 216 7.13 -60.93 -2.04
CA ASN A 216 7.86 -59.68 -1.89
C ASN A 216 7.04 -58.68 -1.09
N ALA A 217 7.58 -58.21 0.03
CA ALA A 217 7.18 -56.94 0.61
C ALA A 217 7.58 -55.81 -0.37
N PRO A 218 6.73 -54.81 -0.64
CA PRO A 218 7.18 -53.59 -1.27
C PRO A 218 8.18 -52.89 -0.34
N GLN A 219 9.40 -52.67 -0.83
CA GLN A 219 10.34 -51.75 -0.21
C GLN A 219 9.73 -50.34 -0.22
N ALA A 220 9.39 -49.82 0.95
CA ALA A 220 9.17 -48.39 1.12
C ALA A 220 10.54 -47.69 1.12
N LYS A 221 10.84 -46.95 0.04
CA LYS A 221 11.81 -45.86 0.06
C LYS A 221 11.32 -44.79 1.04
N PRO A 222 12.17 -44.15 1.84
CA PRO A 222 11.80 -42.91 2.49
C PRO A 222 11.78 -41.82 1.40
N ALA A 223 10.59 -41.28 1.13
CA ALA A 223 10.48 -40.00 0.45
C ALA A 223 10.60 -38.92 1.54
N ASP A 224 11.81 -38.39 1.63
CA ASP A 224 12.06 -37.03 2.08
C ASP A 224 11.24 -36.08 1.19
N ASN A 225 10.30 -35.35 1.80
CA ASN A 225 9.87 -34.05 1.33
C ASN A 225 8.91 -33.38 2.32
N GLY A 226 9.41 -32.31 2.95
CA GLY A 226 8.73 -31.03 2.94
C GLY A 226 7.73 -30.77 4.05
N ASP A 227 8.23 -30.13 5.11
CA ASP A 227 7.64 -28.95 5.74
C ASP A 227 6.17 -28.66 5.40
N TRP A 228 5.28 -29.13 6.27
CA TRP A 228 3.93 -28.59 6.38
C TRP A 228 3.52 -28.51 7.84
N VAL A 229 4.23 -27.72 8.65
CA VAL A 229 3.66 -27.19 9.89
C VAL A 229 4.24 -25.80 10.17
N THR A 230 3.63 -24.76 9.58
CA THR A 230 3.47 -23.44 10.23
C THR A 230 2.28 -22.73 9.60
N PHE A 231 1.20 -22.63 10.36
CA PHE A 231 0.24 -21.53 10.31
C PHE A 231 -0.13 -21.22 11.76
#